data_AF-A0A2G3PWX0-F1
#
_entry.id   AF-A0A2G3PWX0-F1
#
_cell.length_a   1.000
_cell.length_b   1.000
_cell.length_c   1.000
_cell.angle_alpha   90.00
_cell.angle_beta   90.00
_cell.angle_gamma   90.00
#
_symmetry.space_group_name_H-M   'P 1'
#
loop_
_entity.id
_entity.type
_entity.pdbx_description
1 polymer ?
#
loop_
_entity_poly.entity_id
_entity_poly.type
_entity_poly.pdbx_seq_one_letter_code
_entity_poly.pdbx_strand_id
1 'polypeptide(L)'
;MKKNLLLIVCLLLTCPLVTWAASEDHAYYITSELLKTNEQVIPAPTPLSEDELKNQFQEILQNLFATRNKCILNLDAKSLQPFYNLKLKVSLWAYESEEQKIKYFKNWSEKQGITFNGIQSVIKIRKIKEKEPGLFGILFFASTEFSYNYLDTPDVSNRFRLGTSHYINLKQEGDQFIITKEWYTDPFADSLNLNNLKSDEVKAYIASHKAPNYTPDERTQRAIDYAHRYCGVSTDDNYLFKYNKDYKNFNPDGGDCANFASQILHEGGKFKKTGAWNYSDREGTKAWVNAQAFKNYMVHSGRASYIAKGSYGQIYKACYELRPGDFVAYEKKGKIVHISTVTGLDSKGYPLVTCHNTDRLLVPFDLGWSNSTITFHLIDVHY
;
A
#
# COMPACT_ATOMS: atom_id res chain seq x y z
N MET A 1 -52.61 -25.23 -75.91
CA MET A 1 -52.05 -24.38 -76.99
C MET A 1 -50.69 -23.85 -76.54
N LYS A 2 -49.66 -24.00 -77.41
CA LYS A 2 -48.24 -23.54 -77.33
C LYS A 2 -47.33 -24.31 -76.33
N LYS A 3 -46.48 -25.25 -76.78
CA LYS A 3 -45.15 -25.18 -77.48
C LYS A 3 -44.01 -24.63 -76.60
N ASN A 4 -43.07 -25.51 -76.21
CA ASN A 4 -41.63 -25.60 -76.60
C ASN A 4 -40.69 -24.70 -75.76
N LEU A 5 -39.40 -24.97 -75.48
CA LEU A 5 -38.43 -26.09 -75.60
C LEU A 5 -37.05 -25.51 -75.18
N LEU A 6 -36.26 -26.23 -74.37
CA LEU A 6 -34.78 -26.52 -74.44
C LEU A 6 -34.20 -26.71 -73.02
N LEU A 7 -33.58 -27.81 -72.56
CA LEU A 7 -32.55 -28.78 -73.03
C LEU A 7 -31.13 -28.43 -72.57
N ILE A 8 -30.49 -29.36 -71.83
CA ILE A 8 -29.08 -29.85 -71.83
C ILE A 8 -28.96 -30.77 -70.58
N VAL A 9 -29.19 -32.09 -70.67
CA VAL A 9 -28.31 -33.22 -71.06
C VAL A 9 -27.15 -33.47 -70.08
N CYS A 10 -27.37 -34.43 -69.18
CA CYS A 10 -26.35 -35.20 -68.43
C CYS A 10 -26.33 -36.62 -69.01
N LEU A 11 -25.15 -37.17 -69.30
CA LEU A 11 -24.98 -38.55 -69.75
C LEU A 11 -23.98 -39.28 -68.84
N LEU A 12 -24.54 -40.20 -68.04
CA LEU A 12 -23.85 -41.30 -67.38
C LEU A 12 -23.81 -42.49 -68.35
N LEU A 13 -22.69 -43.20 -68.42
CA LEU A 13 -22.61 -44.52 -69.03
C LEU A 13 -21.75 -45.44 -68.17
N THR A 14 -22.28 -46.65 -67.96
CA THR A 14 -21.82 -47.73 -67.09
C THR A 14 -21.29 -48.94 -67.88
N CYS A 15 -20.29 -49.62 -67.30
CA CYS A 15 -19.89 -51.04 -67.46
C CYS A 15 -19.31 -51.51 -68.82
N PRO A 16 -18.56 -52.65 -68.90
CA PRO A 16 -18.51 -53.80 -67.96
C PRO A 16 -17.11 -54.40 -67.62
N LEU A 17 -17.15 -55.39 -66.71
CA LEU A 17 -16.08 -56.30 -66.27
C LEU A 17 -15.66 -57.32 -67.35
N VAL A 18 -14.39 -57.78 -67.31
CA VAL A 18 -13.93 -59.19 -67.21
C VAL A 18 -12.39 -59.22 -67.09
N THR A 19 -11.90 -60.23 -66.37
CA THR A 19 -10.58 -60.50 -65.75
C THR A 19 -9.43 -60.84 -66.70
N TRP A 20 -8.16 -60.83 -66.21
CA TRP A 20 -7.22 -61.98 -66.21
C TRP A 20 -5.87 -61.66 -65.52
N ALA A 21 -5.40 -62.66 -64.74
CA ALA A 21 -4.03 -63.04 -64.32
C ALA A 21 -3.07 -62.08 -63.56
N ALA A 22 -2.46 -62.66 -62.52
CA ALA A 22 -1.38 -62.10 -61.70
C ALA A 22 0.01 -62.36 -62.33
N SER A 23 0.95 -61.41 -62.15
CA SER A 23 2.39 -61.67 -62.19
C SER A 23 3.18 -60.61 -61.40
N GLU A 24 3.82 -61.10 -60.34
CA GLU A 24 5.14 -60.78 -59.78
C GLU A 24 5.54 -59.35 -59.33
N ASP A 25 6.03 -59.37 -58.08
CA ASP A 25 6.65 -58.35 -57.26
C ASP A 25 7.78 -57.54 -57.91
N HIS A 26 7.72 -56.21 -57.73
CA HIS A 26 8.92 -55.43 -57.42
C HIS A 26 8.57 -54.31 -56.42
N ALA A 27 8.79 -54.61 -55.14
CA ALA A 27 8.73 -53.63 -54.07
C ALA A 27 9.83 -52.57 -54.24
N TYR A 28 9.46 -51.37 -54.65
CA TYR A 28 10.29 -50.18 -54.45
C TYR A 28 10.19 -49.75 -52.99
N TYR A 29 11.19 -50.12 -52.20
CA TYR A 29 11.41 -49.56 -50.87
C TYR A 29 11.75 -48.07 -51.00
N ILE A 30 10.79 -47.19 -50.71
CA ILE A 30 11.12 -45.81 -50.34
C ILE A 30 11.65 -45.88 -48.92
N THR A 31 12.97 -45.76 -48.76
CA THR A 31 13.60 -45.58 -47.46
C THR A 31 13.06 -44.31 -46.81
N SER A 32 12.80 -44.37 -45.50
CA SER A 32 12.27 -43.30 -44.65
C SER A 32 13.20 -42.08 -44.50
N GLU A 33 14.16 -41.90 -45.41
CA GLU A 33 15.24 -40.92 -45.31
C GLU A 33 15.00 -39.61 -46.08
N LEU A 34 13.90 -39.48 -46.81
CA LEU A 34 13.59 -38.30 -47.64
C LEU A 34 12.37 -37.47 -47.21
N LEU A 35 11.82 -37.73 -46.02
CA LEU A 35 10.84 -36.86 -45.36
C LEU A 35 11.38 -36.37 -44.02
N LYS A 36 12.52 -35.67 -44.05
CA LYS A 36 12.91 -34.77 -42.96
C LYS A 36 12.54 -33.35 -43.37
N THR A 37 11.29 -32.98 -43.13
CA THR A 37 10.91 -31.57 -43.02
C THR A 37 11.79 -30.95 -41.95
N ASN A 38 12.56 -29.94 -42.34
CA ASN A 38 13.42 -29.18 -41.45
C ASN A 38 12.52 -28.25 -40.60
N GLU A 39 11.74 -28.84 -39.70
CA GLU A 39 11.17 -28.09 -38.58
C GLU A 39 12.34 -27.70 -37.69
N GLN A 40 12.84 -26.48 -37.89
CA GLN A 40 13.64 -25.83 -36.86
C GLN A 40 12.78 -25.82 -35.60
N VAL A 41 13.08 -26.72 -34.67
CA VAL A 41 12.60 -26.65 -33.30
C VAL A 41 13.12 -25.32 -32.77
N ILE A 42 12.30 -24.27 -32.84
CA ILE A 42 12.57 -23.02 -32.15
C ILE A 42 12.66 -23.43 -30.68
N PRO A 43 13.82 -23.32 -30.03
CA PRO A 43 13.92 -23.65 -28.63
C PRO A 43 12.88 -22.81 -27.89
N ALA A 44 12.08 -23.46 -27.05
CA ALA A 44 11.10 -22.74 -26.23
C ALA A 44 11.80 -21.54 -25.58
N PRO A 45 11.18 -20.34 -25.58
CA PRO A 45 11.78 -19.17 -24.97
C PRO A 45 12.27 -19.55 -23.58
N THR A 46 13.54 -19.30 -23.30
CA THR A 46 14.08 -19.56 -21.96
C THR A 46 13.24 -18.72 -20.97
N PRO A 47 12.73 -19.32 -19.87
CA PRO A 47 11.98 -18.56 -18.89
C PRO A 47 12.79 -17.35 -18.44
N LEU A 48 12.18 -16.16 -18.45
CA LEU A 48 12.85 -14.94 -18.00
C LEU A 48 13.39 -15.13 -16.57
N SER A 49 14.59 -14.62 -16.33
CA SER A 49 15.16 -14.56 -14.99
C SER A 49 14.32 -13.66 -14.07
N GLU A 50 14.46 -13.82 -12.76
CA GLU A 50 13.74 -12.98 -11.78
C GLU A 50 14.07 -11.49 -11.98
N ASP A 51 15.30 -11.14 -12.37
CA ASP A 51 15.71 -9.75 -12.55
C ASP A 51 15.17 -9.14 -13.84
N GLU A 52 15.10 -9.91 -14.93
CA GLU A 52 14.40 -9.48 -16.15
C GLU A 52 12.90 -9.27 -15.89
N LEU A 53 12.26 -10.18 -15.14
CA LEU A 53 10.87 -10.03 -14.70
C LEU A 53 10.69 -8.79 -13.81
N LYS A 54 11.62 -8.51 -12.88
CA LYS A 54 11.55 -7.28 -12.06
C LYS A 54 11.58 -6.03 -12.94
N ASN A 55 12.49 -5.98 -13.91
CA ASN A 55 12.60 -4.82 -14.80
C ASN A 55 11.32 -4.62 -15.62
N GLN A 56 10.77 -5.70 -16.19
CA GLN A 56 9.52 -5.65 -16.95
C GLN A 56 8.33 -5.20 -16.08
N PHE A 57 8.19 -5.76 -14.88
CA PHE A 57 7.06 -5.48 -14.00
C PHE A 57 7.18 -4.17 -13.22
N GLN A 58 8.37 -3.55 -13.20
CA GLN A 58 8.58 -2.25 -12.56
C GLN A 58 7.67 -1.19 -13.21
N GLU A 59 7.65 -1.10 -14.54
CA GLU A 59 6.81 -0.13 -15.25
C GLU A 59 5.31 -0.47 -15.14
N ILE A 60 4.95 -1.75 -15.20
CA ILE A 60 3.56 -2.21 -15.06
C ILE A 60 2.99 -1.79 -13.69
N LEU A 61 3.73 -2.04 -12.61
CA LEU A 61 3.29 -1.65 -11.27
C LEU A 61 3.30 -0.15 -11.07
N GLN A 62 4.27 0.58 -11.63
CA GLN A 62 4.29 2.04 -11.59
C GLN A 62 3.07 2.64 -12.29
N ASN A 63 2.67 2.12 -13.45
CA ASN A 63 1.48 2.56 -14.17
C ASN A 63 0.19 2.22 -13.42
N LEU A 64 0.11 1.04 -12.80
CA LEU A 64 -1.03 0.66 -11.96
C LEU A 64 -1.19 1.64 -10.77
N PHE A 65 -0.11 1.95 -10.06
CA PHE A 65 -0.15 2.87 -8.93
C PHE A 65 -0.38 4.32 -9.35
N ALA A 66 0.18 4.76 -10.47
CA ALA A 66 -0.16 6.06 -11.05
C ALA A 66 -1.66 6.17 -11.37
N THR A 67 -2.27 5.08 -11.85
CA THR A 67 -3.72 5.03 -12.10
C THR A 67 -4.52 5.07 -10.79
N ARG A 68 -4.15 4.28 -9.77
CA ARG A 68 -4.75 4.36 -8.42
C ARG A 68 -4.68 5.76 -7.83
N ASN A 69 -3.52 6.40 -7.93
CA ASN A 69 -3.29 7.75 -7.45
C ASN A 69 -4.21 8.77 -8.15
N LYS A 70 -4.36 8.67 -9.48
CA LYS A 70 -5.32 9.48 -10.24
C LYS A 70 -6.77 9.22 -9.81
N CYS A 71 -7.14 7.97 -9.54
CA CYS A 71 -8.49 7.63 -9.09
C CYS A 71 -8.80 8.21 -7.71
N ILE A 72 -7.83 8.26 -6.79
CA ILE A 72 -7.97 8.95 -5.50
C ILE A 72 -8.13 10.47 -5.72
N LEU A 73 -7.28 11.09 -6.55
CA LEU A 73 -7.36 12.53 -6.83
C LEU A 73 -8.70 12.94 -7.48
N ASN A 74 -9.18 12.12 -8.41
CA ASN A 74 -10.41 12.40 -9.18
C ASN A 74 -11.68 11.88 -8.50
N LEU A 75 -11.56 11.20 -7.34
CA LEU A 75 -12.66 10.52 -6.66
C LEU A 75 -13.40 9.51 -7.56
N ASP A 76 -12.69 8.88 -8.48
CA ASP A 76 -13.24 7.98 -9.50
C ASP A 76 -12.72 6.56 -9.32
N ALA A 77 -13.47 5.78 -8.52
CA ALA A 77 -13.14 4.38 -8.32
C ALA A 77 -13.46 3.49 -9.54
N LYS A 78 -14.37 3.91 -10.42
CA LYS A 78 -14.82 3.08 -11.56
C LYS A 78 -13.71 2.88 -12.58
N SER A 79 -12.84 3.88 -12.76
CA SER A 79 -11.66 3.79 -13.62
C SER A 79 -10.67 2.69 -13.20
N LEU A 80 -10.78 2.15 -11.98
CA LEU A 80 -9.98 1.00 -11.54
C LEU A 80 -10.55 -0.34 -11.98
N GLN A 81 -11.86 -0.46 -12.26
CA GLN A 81 -12.52 -1.75 -12.55
C GLN A 81 -11.81 -2.60 -13.61
N PRO A 82 -11.33 -2.04 -14.75
CA PRO A 82 -10.68 -2.83 -15.79
C PRO A 82 -9.41 -3.55 -15.34
N PHE A 83 -8.78 -3.13 -14.24
CA PHE A 83 -7.57 -3.77 -13.71
C PHE A 83 -7.86 -4.99 -12.85
N TYR A 84 -9.14 -5.33 -12.58
CA TYR A 84 -9.52 -6.39 -11.65
C TYR A 84 -10.42 -7.43 -12.31
N ASN A 85 -10.21 -8.69 -11.96
CA ASN A 85 -11.12 -9.76 -12.32
C ASN A 85 -12.31 -9.82 -11.33
N LEU A 86 -13.36 -9.05 -11.62
CA LEU A 86 -14.54 -8.92 -10.73
C LEU A 86 -15.35 -10.22 -10.56
N LYS A 87 -15.11 -11.24 -11.39
CA LYS A 87 -15.72 -12.57 -11.23
C LYS A 87 -15.03 -13.40 -10.14
N LEU A 88 -13.78 -13.07 -9.81
CA LEU A 88 -13.03 -13.73 -8.73
C LEU A 88 -13.24 -12.95 -7.42
N LYS A 89 -13.85 -13.60 -6.43
CA LYS A 89 -14.19 -12.99 -5.13
C LYS A 89 -13.02 -12.24 -4.47
N VAL A 90 -11.83 -12.83 -4.49
CA VAL A 90 -10.62 -12.23 -3.89
C VAL A 90 -10.11 -11.01 -4.66
N SER A 91 -10.36 -10.92 -5.96
CA SER A 91 -10.03 -9.74 -6.77
C SER A 91 -11.09 -8.66 -6.62
N LEU A 92 -12.38 -9.05 -6.60
CA LEU A 92 -13.48 -8.16 -6.28
C LEU A 92 -13.28 -7.46 -4.93
N TRP A 93 -12.90 -8.20 -3.88
CA TRP A 93 -12.60 -7.61 -2.57
C TRP A 93 -11.43 -6.62 -2.61
N ALA A 94 -10.39 -6.88 -3.40
CA ALA A 94 -9.28 -5.94 -3.56
C ALA A 94 -9.73 -4.65 -4.27
N TYR A 95 -10.59 -4.76 -5.28
CA TYR A 95 -11.23 -3.60 -5.93
C TYR A 95 -12.09 -2.81 -4.95
N GLU A 96 -12.99 -3.49 -4.23
CA GLU A 96 -13.88 -2.87 -3.23
C GLU A 96 -13.07 -2.15 -2.14
N SER A 97 -11.93 -2.71 -1.72
CA SER A 97 -11.02 -2.05 -0.76
C SER A 97 -10.49 -0.72 -1.30
N GLU A 98 -10.06 -0.66 -2.57
CA GLU A 98 -9.64 0.61 -3.18
C GLU A 98 -10.82 1.60 -3.31
N GLU A 99 -12.03 1.14 -3.64
CA GLU A 99 -13.21 2.02 -3.64
C GLU A 99 -13.47 2.64 -2.25
N GLN A 100 -13.37 1.82 -1.20
CA GLN A 100 -13.56 2.29 0.18
C GLN A 100 -12.50 3.28 0.59
N LYS A 101 -11.25 3.05 0.20
CA LYS A 101 -10.14 3.98 0.43
C LYS A 101 -10.36 5.33 -0.25
N ILE A 102 -10.84 5.36 -1.49
CA ILE A 102 -11.20 6.61 -2.19
C ILE A 102 -12.29 7.37 -1.42
N LYS A 103 -13.34 6.68 -0.97
CA LYS A 103 -14.41 7.27 -0.14
C LYS A 103 -13.87 7.80 1.19
N TYR A 104 -12.93 7.08 1.82
CA TYR A 104 -12.29 7.50 3.06
C TYR A 104 -11.51 8.81 2.88
N PHE A 105 -10.67 8.91 1.84
CA PHE A 105 -9.91 10.11 1.54
C PHE A 105 -10.81 11.30 1.24
N LYS A 106 -11.91 11.11 0.49
CA LYS A 106 -12.93 12.14 0.27
C LYS A 106 -13.51 12.68 1.58
N ASN A 107 -13.97 11.77 2.44
CA ASN A 107 -14.63 12.17 3.68
C ASN A 107 -13.65 12.82 4.66
N TRP A 108 -12.40 12.35 4.71
CA TRP A 108 -11.36 12.97 5.51
C TRP A 108 -10.98 14.35 4.96
N SER A 109 -10.81 14.50 3.65
CA SER A 109 -10.48 15.81 3.05
C SER A 109 -11.58 16.85 3.29
N GLU A 110 -12.85 16.42 3.20
CA GLU A 110 -14.01 17.25 3.53
C GLU A 110 -14.05 17.65 5.00
N LYS A 111 -13.72 16.74 5.94
CA LYS A 111 -13.64 17.05 7.38
C LYS A 111 -12.53 18.04 7.70
N GLN A 112 -11.39 17.90 7.04
CA GLN A 112 -10.20 18.73 7.27
C GLN A 112 -10.28 20.09 6.58
N GLY A 113 -11.11 20.22 5.54
CA GLY A 113 -11.11 21.42 4.70
C GLY A 113 -9.84 21.51 3.85
N ILE A 114 -9.43 20.39 3.25
CA ILE A 114 -8.24 20.30 2.39
C ILE A 114 -8.61 19.75 1.00
N THR A 115 -7.73 19.99 0.03
CA THR A 115 -7.74 19.32 -1.27
C THR A 115 -6.41 18.60 -1.48
N PHE A 116 -6.46 17.33 -1.89
CA PHE A 116 -5.28 16.64 -2.40
C PHE A 116 -4.94 17.15 -3.79
N ASN A 117 -3.68 17.55 -4.01
CA ASN A 117 -3.21 18.09 -5.30
C ASN A 117 -2.14 17.23 -5.97
N GLY A 118 -1.60 16.24 -5.26
CA GLY A 118 -0.64 15.31 -5.84
C GLY A 118 -0.54 14.04 -5.02
N ILE A 119 -0.45 12.91 -5.73
CA ILE A 119 -0.15 11.60 -5.13
C ILE A 119 0.85 10.90 -6.03
N GLN A 120 1.99 10.50 -5.46
CA GLN A 120 3.07 9.85 -6.20
C GLN A 120 3.58 8.64 -5.43
N SER A 121 3.87 7.55 -6.14
CA SER A 121 4.32 6.30 -5.52
C SER A 121 5.69 5.89 -6.05
N VAL A 122 6.54 5.40 -5.15
CA VAL A 122 7.79 4.70 -5.48
C VAL A 122 7.60 3.23 -5.17
N ILE A 123 7.81 2.37 -6.17
CA ILE A 123 7.64 0.92 -6.07
C ILE A 123 8.99 0.24 -6.02
N LYS A 124 9.17 -0.68 -5.07
CA LYS A 124 10.34 -1.57 -4.97
C LYS A 124 9.92 -3.02 -4.99
N ILE A 125 10.12 -3.69 -6.12
CA ILE A 125 9.86 -5.13 -6.25
C ILE A 125 10.88 -5.92 -5.42
N ARG A 126 10.38 -6.76 -4.51
CA ARG A 126 11.19 -7.62 -3.65
C ARG A 126 11.37 -9.00 -4.25
N LYS A 127 10.30 -9.55 -4.81
CA LYS A 127 10.27 -10.87 -5.41
C LYS A 127 9.20 -10.93 -6.49
N ILE A 128 9.50 -11.62 -7.58
CA ILE A 128 8.54 -11.94 -8.63
C ILE A 128 8.74 -13.38 -9.05
N LYS A 129 7.65 -14.08 -9.34
CA LYS A 129 7.69 -15.42 -9.90
C LYS A 129 6.46 -15.68 -10.76
N GLU A 130 6.69 -16.19 -11.96
CA GLU A 130 5.63 -16.83 -12.74
C GLU A 130 5.22 -18.15 -12.08
N LYS A 131 3.94 -18.28 -11.75
CA LYS A 131 3.37 -19.43 -11.03
C LYS A 131 2.77 -20.45 -11.98
N GLU A 132 2.14 -19.93 -13.03
CA GLU A 132 1.47 -20.62 -14.11
C GLU A 132 1.66 -19.75 -15.36
N PRO A 133 1.52 -20.28 -16.59
CA PRO A 133 1.70 -19.48 -17.80
C PRO A 133 0.92 -18.15 -17.76
N GLY A 134 1.64 -17.03 -17.81
CA GLY A 134 1.11 -15.67 -17.76
C GLY A 134 0.59 -15.21 -16.39
N LEU A 135 0.74 -15.98 -15.31
CA LEU A 135 0.31 -15.61 -13.95
C LEU A 135 1.51 -15.34 -13.05
N PHE A 136 1.68 -14.09 -12.63
CA PHE A 136 2.84 -13.64 -11.87
C PHE A 136 2.44 -13.29 -10.44
N GLY A 137 3.10 -13.91 -9.46
CA GLY A 137 3.03 -13.50 -8.06
C GLY A 137 4.16 -12.55 -7.71
N ILE A 138 3.82 -11.38 -7.18
CA ILE A 138 4.77 -10.29 -6.95
C ILE A 138 4.64 -9.80 -5.51
N LEU A 139 5.78 -9.73 -4.81
CA LEU A 139 5.92 -9.08 -3.51
C LEU A 139 6.67 -7.76 -3.72
N PHE A 140 6.10 -6.65 -3.31
CA PHE A 140 6.72 -5.34 -3.47
C PHE A 140 6.35 -4.38 -2.33
N PHE A 141 7.18 -3.37 -2.13
CA PHE A 141 6.88 -2.24 -1.26
C PHE A 141 6.49 -1.03 -2.09
N ALA A 142 5.54 -0.25 -1.59
CA ALA A 142 5.16 1.03 -2.14
C ALA A 142 5.35 2.11 -1.07
N SER A 143 6.01 3.20 -1.43
CA SER A 143 6.03 4.45 -0.65
C SER A 143 5.21 5.46 -1.42
N THR A 144 4.09 5.90 -0.86
CA THR A 144 3.18 6.86 -1.51
C THR A 144 3.19 8.18 -0.77
N GLU A 145 3.61 9.23 -1.46
CA GLU A 145 3.56 10.61 -0.99
C GLU A 145 2.26 11.27 -1.41
N PHE A 146 1.63 11.97 -0.47
CA PHE A 146 0.42 12.75 -0.66
C PHE A 146 0.76 14.21 -0.41
N SER A 147 0.34 15.08 -1.33
CA SER A 147 0.42 16.53 -1.20
C SER A 147 -0.98 17.12 -1.09
N TYR A 148 -1.18 18.04 -0.14
CA TYR A 148 -2.46 18.65 0.13
C TYR A 148 -2.33 20.10 0.59
N ASN A 149 -3.36 20.88 0.30
CA ASN A 149 -3.45 22.29 0.69
C ASN A 149 -4.80 22.52 1.37
N TYR A 150 -4.82 23.41 2.36
CA TYR A 150 -6.05 23.87 2.98
C TYR A 150 -6.83 24.76 2.02
N LEU A 151 -8.16 24.67 2.06
CA LEU A 151 -9.06 25.42 1.16
C LEU A 151 -8.91 26.95 1.33
N ASP A 152 -8.60 27.42 2.53
CA ASP A 152 -8.43 28.84 2.84
C ASP A 152 -7.00 29.35 2.64
N THR A 153 -6.02 28.46 2.46
CA THR A 153 -4.63 28.79 2.10
C THR A 153 -4.14 27.90 0.96
N PRO A 154 -4.70 28.05 -0.25
CA PRO A 154 -4.46 27.13 -1.37
C PRO A 154 -3.04 27.17 -1.91
N ASP A 155 -2.22 28.16 -1.55
CA ASP A 155 -0.83 28.28 -1.99
C ASP A 155 0.18 27.63 -1.03
N VAL A 156 -0.26 27.17 0.15
CA VAL A 156 0.62 26.56 1.16
C VAL A 156 0.48 25.04 1.12
N SER A 157 1.53 24.38 0.65
CA SER A 157 1.54 22.92 0.47
C SER A 157 2.03 22.18 1.70
N ASN A 158 1.35 21.08 2.02
CA ASN A 158 1.69 20.13 3.07
C ASN A 158 1.88 18.74 2.43
N ARG A 159 2.70 17.87 3.04
CA ARG A 159 2.99 16.54 2.51
C ARG A 159 3.07 15.49 3.61
N PHE A 160 2.74 14.25 3.28
CA PHE A 160 2.99 13.07 4.11
C PHE A 160 3.27 11.84 3.26
N ARG A 161 3.87 10.80 3.84
CA ARG A 161 4.11 9.51 3.16
C ARG A 161 3.53 8.33 3.93
N LEU A 162 3.07 7.34 3.16
CA LEU A 162 2.60 6.05 3.64
C LEU A 162 3.33 4.92 2.94
N GLY A 163 3.76 3.93 3.71
CA GLY A 163 4.37 2.71 3.21
C GLY A 163 3.42 1.53 3.28
N THR A 164 3.35 0.75 2.21
CA THR A 164 2.55 -0.47 2.15
C THR A 164 3.37 -1.62 1.56
N SER A 165 3.11 -2.83 2.05
CA SER A 165 3.70 -4.07 1.54
C SER A 165 2.63 -4.90 0.87
N HIS A 166 2.80 -5.15 -0.43
CA HIS A 166 1.81 -5.79 -1.28
C HIS A 166 2.27 -7.15 -1.72
N TYR A 167 1.33 -8.11 -1.71
CA TYR A 167 1.41 -9.33 -2.48
C TYR A 167 0.29 -9.35 -3.52
N ILE A 168 0.66 -9.31 -4.80
CA ILE A 168 -0.30 -9.26 -5.91
C ILE A 168 -0.10 -10.43 -6.87
N ASN A 169 -1.19 -10.93 -7.43
CA ASN A 169 -1.18 -11.80 -8.59
C ASN A 169 -1.69 -11.05 -9.81
N LEU A 170 -0.85 -10.96 -10.85
CA LEU A 170 -1.20 -10.37 -12.14
C LEU A 170 -1.28 -11.48 -13.19
N LYS A 171 -2.44 -11.62 -13.84
CA LYS A 171 -2.64 -12.54 -14.97
C LYS A 171 -2.60 -11.75 -16.26
N GLN A 172 -1.76 -12.18 -17.20
CA GLN A 172 -1.75 -11.64 -18.55
C GLN A 172 -3.01 -12.08 -19.29
N GLU A 173 -3.76 -11.12 -19.80
CA GLU A 173 -4.94 -11.31 -20.65
C GLU A 173 -4.78 -10.37 -21.87
N GLY A 174 -4.34 -10.94 -23.00
CA GLY A 174 -3.90 -10.15 -24.15
C GLY A 174 -2.70 -9.26 -23.80
N ASP A 175 -2.86 -7.95 -24.04
CA ASP A 175 -1.83 -6.93 -23.75
C ASP A 175 -1.95 -6.33 -22.34
N GLN A 176 -2.90 -6.82 -21.52
CA GLN A 176 -3.17 -6.27 -20.20
C GLN A 176 -2.82 -7.26 -19.09
N PHE A 177 -2.55 -6.71 -17.90
CA PHE A 177 -2.35 -7.47 -16.68
C PHE A 177 -3.50 -7.23 -15.71
N ILE A 178 -4.25 -8.28 -15.44
CA ILE A 178 -5.44 -8.25 -14.58
C ILE A 178 -5.07 -8.76 -13.19
N ILE A 179 -5.47 -8.01 -12.17
CA ILE A 179 -5.32 -8.39 -10.77
C ILE A 179 -6.29 -9.52 -10.49
N THR A 180 -5.76 -10.70 -10.16
CA THR A 180 -6.55 -11.87 -9.76
C THR A 180 -6.58 -12.06 -8.25
N LYS A 181 -5.65 -11.43 -7.53
CA LYS A 181 -5.53 -11.46 -6.06
C LYS A 181 -4.62 -10.32 -5.62
N GLU A 182 -4.96 -9.66 -4.51
CA GLU A 182 -4.05 -8.75 -3.83
C GLU A 182 -4.26 -8.84 -2.32
N TRP A 183 -3.16 -8.74 -1.58
CA TRP A 183 -3.17 -8.57 -0.13
C TRP A 183 -2.15 -7.51 0.28
N TYR A 184 -2.59 -6.55 1.08
CA TYR A 184 -1.73 -5.64 1.80
C TYR A 184 -2.46 -5.18 3.08
N THR A 185 -1.70 -4.73 4.07
CA THR A 185 -2.28 -4.11 5.27
C THR A 185 -2.69 -2.68 4.92
N ASP A 186 -3.98 -2.49 4.63
CA ASP A 186 -4.55 -1.17 4.40
C ASP A 186 -4.64 -0.40 5.74
N PRO A 187 -3.97 0.76 5.89
CA PRO A 187 -4.00 1.53 7.13
C PRO A 187 -5.37 2.18 7.42
N PHE A 188 -6.34 2.07 6.50
CA PHE A 188 -7.64 2.73 6.57
C PHE A 188 -8.82 1.77 6.75
N ALA A 189 -8.60 0.45 6.65
CA ALA A 189 -9.66 -0.55 6.62
C ALA A 189 -10.66 -0.46 7.80
N ASP A 190 -10.18 -0.06 8.98
CA ASP A 190 -11.00 0.06 10.20
C ASP A 190 -11.70 1.43 10.35
N SER A 191 -11.41 2.42 9.49
CA SER A 191 -11.76 3.83 9.71
C SER A 191 -12.87 4.38 8.80
N LEU A 192 -13.61 3.50 8.13
CA LEU A 192 -14.49 3.80 6.99
C LEU A 192 -15.86 4.42 7.33
N ASN A 193 -16.19 4.63 8.61
CA ASN A 193 -17.48 5.23 9.02
C ASN A 193 -17.26 6.59 9.70
N LEU A 194 -17.28 7.66 8.90
CA LEU A 194 -17.18 9.06 9.38
C LEU A 194 -18.56 9.70 9.70
N ASN A 195 -19.64 8.92 9.71
CA ASN A 195 -20.99 9.43 9.96
C ASN A 195 -21.07 10.07 11.36
N ASN A 196 -21.55 11.32 11.40
CA ASN A 196 -21.90 12.12 12.60
C ASN A 196 -20.79 12.94 13.30
N LEU A 197 -19.63 13.19 12.68
CA LEU A 197 -18.76 14.26 13.17
C LEU A 197 -19.30 15.62 12.71
N LYS A 198 -19.30 16.63 13.60
CA LYS A 198 -19.62 18.03 13.28
C LYS A 198 -18.55 18.62 12.34
N SER A 199 -18.55 18.16 11.11
CA SER A 199 -17.51 18.41 10.11
C SER A 199 -17.24 19.90 9.92
N ASP A 200 -18.30 20.72 9.90
CA ASP A 200 -18.17 22.17 9.73
C ASP A 200 -17.54 22.87 10.95
N GLU A 201 -17.84 22.43 12.17
CA GLU A 201 -17.23 22.96 13.40
C GLU A 201 -15.73 22.65 13.42
N VAL A 202 -15.37 21.41 13.10
CA VAL A 202 -13.97 20.95 13.03
C VAL A 202 -13.22 21.71 11.94
N LYS A 203 -13.78 21.80 10.74
CA LYS A 203 -13.21 22.53 9.61
C LYS A 203 -12.98 23.99 9.93
N ALA A 204 -13.97 24.68 10.49
CA ALA A 204 -13.85 26.09 10.87
C ALA A 204 -12.77 26.29 11.95
N TYR A 205 -12.71 25.39 12.93
CA TYR A 205 -11.66 25.42 13.95
C TYR A 205 -10.27 25.26 13.33
N ILE A 206 -10.06 24.25 12.48
CA ILE A 206 -8.77 24.02 11.81
C ILE A 206 -8.37 25.24 10.95
N ALA A 207 -9.29 25.75 10.14
CA ALA A 207 -9.04 26.91 9.26
C ALA A 207 -8.59 28.15 10.04
N SER A 208 -9.14 28.36 11.25
CA SER A 208 -8.78 29.49 12.11
C SER A 208 -7.38 29.41 12.73
N HIS A 209 -6.72 28.25 12.69
CA HIS A 209 -5.39 28.07 13.25
C HIS A 209 -4.28 28.43 12.26
N LYS A 210 -3.10 28.69 12.81
CA LYS A 210 -1.84 28.80 12.08
C LYS A 210 -0.80 27.97 12.82
N ALA A 211 0.16 27.43 12.07
CA ALA A 211 1.30 26.75 12.68
C ALA A 211 1.97 27.66 13.74
N PRO A 212 2.23 27.15 14.97
CA PRO A 212 2.95 27.91 15.97
C PRO A 212 4.40 28.10 15.53
N ASN A 213 5.04 29.19 15.99
CA ASN A 213 6.48 29.30 15.88
C ASN A 213 7.11 28.34 16.91
N TYR A 214 7.54 27.17 16.44
CA TYR A 214 8.13 26.13 17.26
C TYR A 214 9.54 25.81 16.75
N THR A 215 10.50 25.81 17.67
CA THR A 215 11.86 25.33 17.43
C THR A 215 12.14 24.23 18.45
N PRO A 216 12.34 22.97 18.02
CA PRO A 216 12.67 21.89 18.95
C PRO A 216 14.04 22.13 19.59
N ASP A 217 14.19 21.70 20.84
CA ASP A 217 15.51 21.58 21.44
C ASP A 217 16.33 20.48 20.74
N GLU A 218 17.65 20.45 21.00
CA GLU A 218 18.56 19.53 20.33
C GLU A 218 18.18 18.05 20.51
N ARG A 219 17.69 17.66 21.70
CA ARG A 219 17.31 16.26 21.96
C ARG A 219 16.06 15.88 21.19
N THR A 220 15.09 16.79 21.16
CA THR A 220 13.86 16.62 20.37
C THR A 220 14.16 16.59 18.87
N GLN A 221 15.02 17.47 18.37
CA GLN A 221 15.42 17.48 16.95
C GLN A 221 16.06 16.14 16.54
N ARG A 222 16.98 15.60 17.34
CA ARG A 222 17.59 14.28 17.04
C ARG A 222 16.58 13.14 17.05
N ALA A 223 15.53 13.22 17.88
CA ALA A 223 14.44 12.24 17.88
C ALA A 223 13.62 12.33 16.58
N ILE A 224 13.30 13.54 16.12
CA ILE A 224 12.65 13.78 14.83
C ILE A 224 13.50 13.23 13.69
N ASP A 225 14.79 13.56 13.65
CA ASP A 225 15.72 13.11 12.61
C ASP A 225 15.81 11.59 12.55
N TYR A 226 15.89 10.93 13.72
CA TYR A 226 15.89 9.47 13.82
C TYR A 226 14.58 8.88 13.25
N ALA A 227 13.44 9.45 13.61
CA ALA A 227 12.13 9.01 13.15
C ALA A 227 12.03 9.12 11.62
N HIS A 228 12.40 10.26 11.05
CA HIS A 228 12.32 10.50 9.59
C HIS A 228 13.27 9.60 8.81
N ARG A 229 14.43 9.28 9.39
CA ARG A 229 15.42 8.38 8.80
C ARG A 229 14.96 6.93 8.76
N TYR A 230 14.40 6.40 9.84
CA TYR A 230 14.18 4.95 9.98
C TYR A 230 12.72 4.50 9.89
N CYS A 231 11.80 5.38 9.49
CA CYS A 231 10.37 5.08 9.36
C CYS A 231 10.00 4.14 8.19
N GLY A 232 10.95 3.71 7.36
CA GLY A 232 10.69 2.88 6.17
C GLY A 232 10.27 3.64 4.91
N VAL A 233 9.74 4.86 5.03
CA VAL A 233 9.32 5.71 3.88
C VAL A 233 9.98 7.09 3.88
N SER A 234 11.26 7.13 4.25
CA SER A 234 12.05 8.37 4.34
C SER A 234 12.03 9.19 3.05
N THR A 235 12.15 10.52 3.18
CA THR A 235 12.39 11.45 2.07
C THR A 235 13.82 11.40 1.55
N ASP A 236 14.75 10.86 2.32
CA ASP A 236 16.10 10.56 1.87
C ASP A 236 16.12 9.19 1.19
N ASP A 237 16.43 9.16 -0.11
CA ASP A 237 16.52 7.92 -0.90
C ASP A 237 17.54 6.93 -0.34
N ASN A 238 18.55 7.41 0.39
CA ASN A 238 19.50 6.54 1.09
C ASN A 238 18.85 5.77 2.24
N TYR A 239 17.66 6.16 2.69
CA TYR A 239 16.92 5.53 3.79
C TYR A 239 15.53 5.03 3.40
N LEU A 240 15.09 5.25 2.16
CA LEU A 240 13.85 4.70 1.64
C LEU A 240 13.84 3.15 1.69
N PHE A 241 12.77 2.59 2.26
CA PHE A 241 12.62 1.16 2.59
C PHE A 241 13.67 0.60 3.55
N LYS A 242 14.24 1.44 4.43
CA LYS A 242 15.18 1.04 5.47
C LYS A 242 14.63 1.28 6.86
N TYR A 243 15.01 0.38 7.76
CA TYR A 243 14.82 0.46 9.21
C TYR A 243 16.18 0.37 9.89
N ASN A 244 16.26 0.71 11.18
CA ASN A 244 17.49 0.53 11.93
C ASN A 244 17.78 -0.97 12.11
N LYS A 245 18.94 -1.43 11.64
CA LYS A 245 19.35 -2.85 11.64
C LYS A 245 19.75 -3.37 13.03
N ASP A 246 20.09 -2.46 13.94
CA ASP A 246 20.46 -2.78 15.32
C ASP A 246 19.25 -3.25 16.13
N TYR A 247 18.04 -2.94 15.65
CA TYR A 247 16.78 -3.38 16.23
C TYR A 247 16.11 -4.44 15.35
N LYS A 248 15.43 -5.38 15.98
CA LYS A 248 14.55 -6.32 15.32
C LYS A 248 13.33 -5.55 14.80
N ASN A 249 12.93 -5.84 13.57
CA ASN A 249 11.67 -5.39 13.01
C ASN A 249 10.57 -6.34 13.50
N PHE A 250 9.68 -5.85 14.37
CA PHE A 250 8.57 -6.62 14.93
C PHE A 250 7.28 -6.48 14.10
N ASN A 251 7.29 -5.90 12.90
CA ASN A 251 6.08 -5.78 12.07
C ASN A 251 5.38 -7.15 11.86
N PRO A 252 6.10 -8.27 11.63
CA PRO A 252 5.46 -9.60 11.51
C PRO A 252 4.90 -10.15 12.82
N ASP A 253 5.49 -9.77 13.96
CA ASP A 253 5.19 -10.36 15.28
C ASP A 253 4.19 -9.51 16.09
N GLY A 254 4.02 -8.24 15.70
CA GLY A 254 3.30 -7.21 16.45
C GLY A 254 4.20 -6.46 17.45
N GLY A 255 3.83 -5.20 17.74
CA GLY A 255 4.53 -4.35 18.71
C GLY A 255 5.56 -3.38 18.11
N ASP A 256 5.76 -3.40 16.80
CA ASP A 256 6.81 -2.59 16.17
C ASP A 256 6.60 -1.07 16.30
N CYS A 257 5.36 -0.59 16.36
CA CYS A 257 5.05 0.80 16.67
C CYS A 257 5.65 1.28 18.00
N ALA A 258 5.54 0.46 19.06
CA ALA A 258 6.11 0.79 20.38
C ALA A 258 7.63 0.59 20.40
N ASN A 259 8.13 -0.44 19.71
CA ASN A 259 9.56 -0.65 19.51
C ASN A 259 10.20 0.58 18.84
N PHE A 260 9.60 1.08 17.77
CA PHE A 260 10.10 2.24 17.04
C PHE A 260 9.96 3.54 17.84
N ALA A 261 8.84 3.77 18.53
CA ALA A 261 8.71 4.89 19.46
C ALA A 261 9.80 4.84 20.55
N SER A 262 10.12 3.65 21.05
CA SER A 262 11.19 3.46 22.03
C SER A 262 12.57 3.78 21.47
N GLN A 263 12.83 3.37 20.22
CA GLN A 263 14.06 3.73 19.51
C GLN A 263 14.18 5.24 19.30
N ILE A 264 13.12 5.94 18.89
CA ILE A 264 13.12 7.40 18.71
C ILE A 264 13.55 8.11 20.01
N LEU A 265 12.97 7.70 21.14
CA LEU A 265 13.29 8.26 22.45
C LEU A 265 14.71 7.91 22.90
N HIS A 266 15.16 6.67 22.69
CA HIS A 266 16.48 6.24 23.13
C HIS A 266 17.61 6.79 22.25
N GLU A 267 17.55 6.52 20.95
CA GLU A 267 18.62 6.83 20.00
C GLU A 267 18.70 8.33 19.72
N GLY A 268 17.56 8.96 19.46
CA GLY A 268 17.48 10.39 19.18
C GLY A 268 17.40 11.22 20.47
N GLY A 269 16.35 10.95 21.26
CA GLY A 269 16.04 11.68 22.50
C GLY A 269 17.02 11.44 23.65
N LYS A 270 17.91 10.45 23.55
CA LYS A 270 18.90 10.06 24.57
C LYS A 270 18.31 9.69 25.93
N PHE A 271 17.07 9.19 25.94
CA PHE A 271 16.46 8.65 27.16
C PHE A 271 17.27 7.42 27.63
N LYS A 272 17.65 7.41 28.91
CA LYS A 272 18.39 6.27 29.48
C LYS A 272 17.48 5.04 29.56
N LYS A 273 18.00 3.88 29.14
CA LYS A 273 17.30 2.60 29.34
C LYS A 273 17.23 2.28 30.84
N THR A 274 16.22 1.50 31.23
CA THR A 274 16.03 1.02 32.61
C THR A 274 15.75 -0.48 32.59
N GLY A 275 15.74 -1.17 33.73
CA GLY A 275 15.34 -2.58 33.75
C GLY A 275 13.93 -2.83 33.19
N ALA A 276 13.00 -1.88 33.37
CA ALA A 276 11.61 -2.01 32.90
C ALA A 276 11.43 -1.64 31.42
N TRP A 277 12.23 -0.72 30.89
CA TRP A 277 12.21 -0.25 29.50
C TRP A 277 13.61 -0.37 28.90
N ASN A 278 13.83 -1.48 28.20
CA ASN A 278 15.14 -1.85 27.65
C ASN A 278 15.00 -2.63 26.34
N TYR A 279 16.11 -2.65 25.60
CA TYR A 279 16.34 -3.52 24.45
C TYR A 279 17.76 -4.09 24.55
N SER A 280 17.87 -5.41 24.47
CA SER A 280 19.12 -6.19 24.48
C SER A 280 18.91 -7.53 23.78
N ASP A 281 19.97 -8.09 23.20
CA ASP A 281 19.95 -9.44 22.62
C ASP A 281 18.83 -9.67 21.58
N ARG A 282 18.54 -8.62 20.83
CA ARG A 282 17.44 -8.52 19.86
C ARG A 282 16.01 -8.61 20.43
N GLU A 283 15.87 -8.57 21.75
CA GLU A 283 14.62 -8.57 22.48
C GLU A 283 14.37 -7.24 23.18
N GLY A 284 13.11 -6.85 23.30
CA GLY A 284 12.71 -5.67 24.07
C GLY A 284 11.84 -6.07 25.25
N THR A 285 11.98 -5.37 26.36
CA THR A 285 11.08 -5.56 27.51
C THR A 285 9.65 -5.25 27.11
N LYS A 286 8.68 -5.69 27.91
CA LYS A 286 7.26 -5.42 27.63
C LYS A 286 7.00 -3.92 27.44
N ALA A 287 7.59 -3.04 28.25
CA ALA A 287 7.42 -1.59 28.09
C ALA A 287 8.10 -1.04 26.82
N TRP A 288 9.08 -1.73 26.25
CA TRP A 288 9.74 -1.33 25.00
C TRP A 288 8.90 -1.69 23.77
N VAL A 289 8.36 -2.91 23.69
CA VAL A 289 7.72 -3.43 22.47
C VAL A 289 6.19 -3.47 22.49
N ASN A 290 5.54 -3.33 23.65
CA ASN A 290 4.08 -3.41 23.73
C ASN A 290 3.44 -2.02 23.90
N ALA A 291 2.56 -1.62 22.98
CA ALA A 291 1.93 -0.29 22.96
C ALA A 291 1.28 0.14 24.29
N GLN A 292 0.51 -0.75 24.92
CA GLN A 292 -0.12 -0.47 26.21
C GLN A 292 0.92 -0.28 27.32
N ALA A 293 1.89 -1.18 27.40
CA ALA A 293 2.92 -1.14 28.44
C ALA A 293 3.87 0.04 28.25
N PHE A 294 4.20 0.39 27.00
CA PHE A 294 4.99 1.57 26.65
C PHE A 294 4.31 2.84 27.18
N LYS A 295 3.05 3.09 26.78
CA LYS A 295 2.31 4.28 27.24
C LYS A 295 2.22 4.31 28.76
N ASN A 296 1.90 3.18 29.39
CA ASN A 296 1.83 3.11 30.85
C ASN A 296 3.18 3.39 31.52
N TYR A 297 4.28 2.86 30.99
CA TYR A 297 5.62 3.12 31.51
C TYR A 297 5.99 4.60 31.39
N MET A 298 5.77 5.21 30.22
CA MET A 298 6.10 6.62 29.98
C MET A 298 5.39 7.53 30.98
N VAL A 299 4.09 7.31 31.20
CA VAL A 299 3.30 8.11 32.16
C VAL A 299 3.69 7.80 33.61
N HIS A 300 3.74 6.54 34.03
CA HIS A 300 4.00 6.20 35.44
C HIS A 300 5.44 6.50 35.88
N SER A 301 6.40 6.54 34.95
CA SER A 301 7.79 6.90 35.26
C SER A 301 8.02 8.41 35.36
N GLY A 302 7.01 9.24 35.04
CA GLY A 302 7.14 10.70 34.99
C GLY A 302 7.86 11.23 33.75
N ARG A 303 8.18 10.36 32.77
CA ARG A 303 8.77 10.73 31.48
C ARG A 303 7.77 11.40 30.54
N ALA A 304 6.49 11.29 30.84
CA ALA A 304 5.43 11.87 30.05
C ALA A 304 4.19 12.15 30.91
N SER A 305 3.32 13.04 30.44
CA SER A 305 2.05 13.40 31.06
C SER A 305 0.91 13.44 30.04
N TYR A 306 -0.35 13.41 30.50
CA TYR A 306 -1.50 13.51 29.60
C TYR A 306 -1.79 14.97 29.27
N ILE A 307 -1.95 15.25 27.98
CA ILE A 307 -2.60 16.46 27.47
C ILE A 307 -4.11 16.25 27.51
N ALA A 308 -4.59 15.21 26.83
CA ALA A 308 -6.02 14.88 26.77
C ALA A 308 -6.26 13.40 26.49
N LYS A 309 -7.48 12.94 26.79
CA LYS A 309 -7.98 11.61 26.41
C LYS A 309 -9.44 11.71 25.96
N GLY A 310 -9.77 11.09 24.84
CA GLY A 310 -11.16 11.02 24.38
C GLY A 310 -11.31 10.58 22.93
N SER A 311 -12.56 10.50 22.48
CA SER A 311 -12.88 10.40 21.04
C SER A 311 -12.38 11.63 20.28
N TYR A 312 -12.28 11.55 18.95
CA TYR A 312 -11.83 12.67 18.12
C TYR A 312 -12.59 13.98 18.42
N GLY A 313 -13.92 13.92 18.52
CA GLY A 313 -14.75 15.10 18.81
C GLY A 313 -14.49 15.74 20.17
N GLN A 314 -13.90 15.01 21.13
CA GLN A 314 -13.53 15.52 22.46
C GLN A 314 -12.12 16.13 22.48
N ILE A 315 -11.22 15.67 21.59
CA ILE A 315 -9.79 16.03 21.65
C ILE A 315 -9.32 16.90 20.49
N TYR A 316 -10.14 17.13 19.45
CA TYR A 316 -9.68 17.83 18.24
C TYR A 316 -9.21 19.27 18.48
N LYS A 317 -9.61 19.90 19.60
CA LYS A 317 -9.08 21.20 20.02
C LYS A 317 -7.77 21.04 20.78
N ALA A 318 -7.74 20.11 21.75
CA ALA A 318 -6.57 19.83 22.57
C ALA A 318 -5.39 19.24 21.77
N CYS A 319 -5.62 18.68 20.57
CA CYS A 319 -4.53 18.16 19.74
C CYS A 319 -3.56 19.24 19.27
N TYR A 320 -3.94 20.52 19.30
CA TYR A 320 -3.03 21.64 18.99
C TYR A 320 -2.03 21.93 20.10
N GLU A 321 -2.14 21.29 21.27
CA GLU A 321 -1.12 21.33 22.32
C GLU A 321 0.00 20.31 22.09
N LEU A 322 -0.21 19.34 21.19
CA LEU A 322 0.85 18.40 20.80
C LEU A 322 1.97 19.11 20.06
N ARG A 323 3.20 18.74 20.39
CA ARG A 323 4.43 19.26 19.78
C ARG A 323 5.26 18.11 19.22
N PRO A 324 6.14 18.35 18.24
CA PRO A 324 7.14 17.37 17.86
C PRO A 324 7.91 16.84 19.09
N GLY A 325 8.05 15.51 19.18
CA GLY A 325 8.56 14.80 20.37
C GLY A 325 7.46 14.08 21.17
N ASP A 326 6.24 14.60 21.17
CA ASP A 326 5.10 13.99 21.84
C ASP A 326 4.63 12.72 21.13
N PHE A 327 3.70 11.98 21.73
CA PHE A 327 3.09 10.84 21.04
C PHE A 327 1.59 10.73 21.25
N VAL A 328 0.94 10.09 20.28
CA VAL A 328 -0.46 9.68 20.33
C VAL A 328 -0.52 8.18 20.56
N ALA A 329 -1.30 7.76 21.56
CA ALA A 329 -1.66 6.36 21.75
C ALA A 329 -3.12 6.13 21.39
N TYR A 330 -3.38 5.09 20.59
CA TYR A 330 -4.70 4.77 20.06
C TYR A 330 -5.29 3.58 20.81
N GLU A 331 -6.38 3.81 21.53
CA GLU A 331 -7.11 2.79 22.29
C GLU A 331 -8.29 2.24 21.47
N LYS A 332 -8.39 0.91 21.37
CA LYS A 332 -9.54 0.20 20.80
C LYS A 332 -10.00 -0.85 21.81
N LYS A 333 -11.28 -0.79 22.20
CA LYS A 333 -11.89 -1.73 23.19
C LYS A 333 -11.08 -1.84 24.50
N GLY A 334 -10.68 -0.71 25.10
CA GLY A 334 -9.97 -0.70 26.39
C GLY A 334 -8.47 -0.99 26.33
N LYS A 335 -7.90 -1.22 25.14
CA LYS A 335 -6.48 -1.57 24.96
C LYS A 335 -5.82 -0.61 23.98
N ILE A 336 -4.63 -0.10 24.34
CA ILE A 336 -3.79 0.61 23.37
C ILE A 336 -3.29 -0.39 22.32
N VAL A 337 -3.70 -0.16 21.06
CA VAL A 337 -3.36 -0.99 19.90
C VAL A 337 -2.22 -0.41 19.07
N HIS A 338 -1.94 0.89 19.22
CA HIS A 338 -0.93 1.57 18.42
C HIS A 338 -0.34 2.80 19.12
N ILE A 339 0.90 3.16 18.75
CA ILE A 339 1.63 4.35 19.18
C ILE A 339 2.17 5.06 17.94
N SER A 340 2.03 6.38 17.87
CA SER A 340 2.68 7.18 16.84
C SER A 340 3.30 8.44 17.43
N THR A 341 4.52 8.75 17.02
CA THR A 341 5.28 9.90 17.55
C THR A 341 5.00 11.13 16.70
N VAL A 342 4.66 12.25 17.30
CA VAL A 342 4.53 13.54 16.62
C VAL A 342 5.91 14.01 16.22
N THR A 343 6.12 14.29 14.94
CA THR A 343 7.45 14.66 14.40
C THR A 343 7.39 15.88 13.48
N GLY A 344 6.23 16.51 13.40
CA GLY A 344 6.02 17.74 12.65
C GLY A 344 4.62 18.28 12.90
N LEU A 345 4.41 19.51 12.47
CA LEU A 345 3.12 20.17 12.42
C LEU A 345 2.90 20.65 10.99
N ASP A 346 1.68 20.61 10.49
CA ASP A 346 1.36 21.17 9.18
C ASP A 346 1.22 22.70 9.23
N SER A 347 0.90 23.32 8.09
CA SER A 347 0.70 24.78 7.95
C SER A 347 -0.37 25.38 8.88
N LYS A 348 -1.29 24.59 9.41
CA LYS A 348 -2.30 25.00 10.39
C LYS A 348 -1.90 24.66 11.82
N GLY A 349 -0.77 24.01 12.04
CA GLY A 349 -0.34 23.53 13.36
C GLY A 349 -0.94 22.17 13.73
N TYR A 350 -1.55 21.47 12.76
CA TYR A 350 -2.14 20.16 13.00
C TYR A 350 -1.04 19.10 13.15
N PRO A 351 -1.13 18.20 14.16
CA PRO A 351 -0.02 17.31 14.48
C PRO A 351 0.15 16.18 13.46
N LEU A 352 1.40 15.99 13.04
CA LEU A 352 1.83 15.00 12.05
C LEU A 352 2.69 13.93 12.71
N VAL A 353 2.28 12.67 12.56
CA VAL A 353 2.90 11.52 13.23
C VAL A 353 3.74 10.66 12.30
N THR A 354 4.80 10.07 12.85
CA THR A 354 5.70 9.14 12.19
C THR A 354 5.79 7.86 13.02
N CYS A 355 5.57 6.70 12.40
CA CYS A 355 5.52 5.41 13.09
C CYS A 355 5.69 4.20 12.15
N HIS A 356 5.94 3.02 12.72
CA HIS A 356 5.89 1.73 12.01
C HIS A 356 4.45 1.16 11.98
N ASN A 357 4.28 -0.06 11.46
CA ASN A 357 3.00 -0.73 11.17
C ASN A 357 2.18 0.03 10.10
N THR A 358 2.60 -0.13 8.84
CA THR A 358 2.19 0.66 7.65
C THR A 358 2.91 2.02 7.56
N ASP A 359 4.19 2.01 7.98
CA ASP A 359 5.22 3.03 7.78
C ASP A 359 4.70 4.43 7.43
N ARG A 360 4.57 5.26 8.44
CA ARG A 360 4.01 6.61 8.35
C ARG A 360 5.12 7.61 8.52
N LEU A 361 5.18 8.61 7.64
CA LEU A 361 6.03 9.78 7.79
C LEU A 361 5.17 11.04 7.67
N LEU A 362 5.13 11.82 8.75
CA LEU A 362 4.39 13.09 8.83
C LEU A 362 2.90 12.96 8.48
N VAL A 363 2.28 11.83 8.80
CA VAL A 363 0.86 11.58 8.51
C VAL A 363 -0.01 12.30 9.54
N PRO A 364 -1.10 12.99 9.16
CA PRO A 364 -2.03 13.56 10.13
C PRO A 364 -2.49 12.52 11.16
N PHE A 365 -2.39 12.84 12.44
CA PHE A 365 -2.49 11.85 13.52
C PHE A 365 -3.81 11.05 13.54
N ASP A 366 -4.90 11.59 13.00
CA ASP A 366 -6.22 10.97 12.97
C ASP A 366 -6.52 10.22 11.65
N LEU A 367 -5.68 10.40 10.62
CA LEU A 367 -5.85 9.73 9.33
C LEU A 367 -5.60 8.22 9.51
N GLY A 368 -6.58 7.40 9.16
CA GLY A 368 -6.63 5.97 9.46
C GLY A 368 -7.09 5.60 10.87
N TRP A 369 -7.41 6.57 11.73
CA TRP A 369 -7.86 6.36 13.12
C TRP A 369 -9.22 6.97 13.44
N SER A 370 -9.87 7.62 12.47
CA SER A 370 -11.09 8.42 12.68
C SER A 370 -12.40 7.63 12.85
N ASN A 371 -12.38 6.34 13.20
CA ASN A 371 -13.63 5.64 13.54
C ASN A 371 -14.08 5.90 15.00
N SER A 372 -15.38 5.74 15.24
CA SER A 372 -16.01 5.97 16.54
C SER A 372 -15.53 5.03 17.67
N THR A 373 -14.79 3.96 17.34
CA THR A 373 -14.29 3.00 18.33
C THR A 373 -12.90 3.33 18.86
N ILE A 374 -12.25 4.36 18.32
CA ILE A 374 -10.93 4.82 18.77
C ILE A 374 -11.08 5.89 19.85
N THR A 375 -10.38 5.67 20.96
CA THR A 375 -10.09 6.70 21.96
C THR A 375 -8.63 7.10 21.84
N PHE A 376 -8.38 8.40 21.65
CA PHE A 376 -7.05 8.97 21.52
C PHE A 376 -6.52 9.34 22.91
N HIS A 377 -5.23 9.10 23.12
CA HIS A 377 -4.48 9.57 24.27
C HIS A 377 -3.39 10.49 23.74
N LEU A 378 -3.49 11.78 24.03
CA LEU A 378 -2.49 12.78 23.66
C LEU A 378 -1.52 12.91 24.83
N ILE A 379 -0.24 12.62 24.59
CA ILE A 379 0.76 12.46 25.64
C ILE A 379 1.94 13.41 25.38
N ASP A 380 2.17 14.34 26.31
CA ASP A 380 3.32 15.26 26.34
C ASP A 380 4.55 14.53 26.88
N VAL A 381 5.67 14.57 26.16
CA VAL A 381 6.92 13.88 26.54
C VAL A 381 7.92 14.89 27.11
N HIS A 382 8.46 14.58 28.29
CA HIS A 382 9.42 15.43 28.97
C HIS A 382 10.84 15.08 28.51
N TYR A 383 11.33 15.74 27.45
CA TYR A 383 12.64 15.49 26.87
C TYR A 383 13.78 15.78 27.84
#